data_AF-A0A7J9HTI7-F1
#
_entry.id   AF-A0A7J9HTI7-F1
#
_cell.length_a   1.000
_cell.length_b   1.000
_cell.length_c   1.000
_cell.angle_alpha   90.00
_cell.angle_beta   90.00
_cell.angle_gamma   90.00
#
_symmetry.space_group_name_H-M   'P 1'
#
loop_
_entity.id
_entity.type
_entity.pdbx_description
1 polymer ?
#
loop_
_entity_poly.entity_id
_entity_poly.type
_entity_poly.pdbx_seq_one_letter_code
_entity_poly.pdbx_strand_id
1 'polypeptide(L)'
;MVAQNDKGEVLVSKSTLNMEVASPFAMEACACAQAVRLGLAMGVKKIETEGDTLTIITKCQSTAIEKLKIGAYIRDIQHNKSGFQSIWFKYIQRSANKTTHKIASKSLRR
;
A
#
# COMPACT_ATOMS: atom_id res chain seq x y z
N MET A 1 -1.75 -6.48 3.44
CA MET A 1 -2.02 -6.04 2.06
C MET A 1 -2.82 -7.12 1.36
N VAL A 2 -3.85 -6.74 0.61
CA VAL A 2 -4.62 -7.65 -0.24
C VAL A 2 -4.70 -7.02 -1.63
N ALA A 3 -4.36 -7.77 -2.67
CA ALA A 3 -4.53 -7.38 -4.06
C ALA A 3 -5.72 -8.16 -4.63
N GLN A 4 -6.62 -7.45 -5.30
CA GLN A 4 -7.83 -8.01 -5.90
C GLN A 4 -7.94 -7.58 -7.36
N ASN A 5 -8.66 -8.35 -8.16
CA ASN A 5 -9.05 -7.90 -9.49
C ASN A 5 -10.29 -6.98 -9.43
N ASP A 6 -10.73 -6.51 -10.58
CA ASP A 6 -11.92 -5.68 -10.77
C ASP A 6 -13.24 -6.37 -10.37
N LYS A 7 -13.25 -7.69 -10.23
CA LYS A 7 -14.38 -8.49 -9.71
C LYS A 7 -14.35 -8.67 -8.20
N GLY A 8 -13.34 -8.14 -7.51
CA GLY A 8 -13.14 -8.31 -6.07
C GLY A 8 -12.55 -9.66 -5.66
N GLU A 9 -12.07 -10.47 -6.61
CA GLU A 9 -11.43 -11.74 -6.33
C GLU A 9 -10.00 -11.49 -5.84
N VAL A 10 -9.63 -12.10 -4.71
CA VAL A 10 -8.28 -11.95 -4.13
C VAL A 10 -7.26 -12.68 -4.99
N LEU A 11 -6.35 -11.92 -5.59
CA LEU A 11 -5.22 -12.45 -6.36
C LEU A 11 -4.04 -12.78 -5.45
N VAL A 12 -3.75 -11.89 -4.50
CA VAL A 12 -2.63 -12.03 -3.56
C VAL A 12 -3.02 -11.46 -2.20
N SER A 13 -2.66 -12.16 -1.13
CA SER A 13 -2.73 -11.62 0.23
C SER A 13 -1.38 -11.77 0.90
N LYS A 14 -0.87 -10.68 1.46
CA LYS A 14 0.39 -10.64 2.20
C LYS A 14 0.20 -9.95 3.53
N SER A 15 0.51 -10.68 4.59
CA SER A 15 0.62 -10.17 5.95
C SER A 15 2.09 -10.09 6.30
N THR A 16 2.58 -8.89 6.61
CA THR A 16 3.96 -8.69 7.07
C THR A 16 3.92 -8.58 8.58
N LEU A 17 4.51 -9.54 9.28
CA LEU A 17 4.79 -9.44 10.71
C LEU A 17 5.93 -8.43 10.89
N ASN A 18 5.57 -7.20 11.23
CA ASN A 18 6.57 -6.16 11.49
C ASN A 18 7.13 -6.35 12.91
N MET A 19 8.37 -6.82 12.99
CA MET A 19 9.16 -6.87 14.23
C MET A 19 9.31 -5.45 14.80
N GLU A 20 8.68 -5.21 15.96
CA GLU A 20 8.83 -4.19 17.03
C GLU A 20 9.30 -2.74 16.78
N VAL A 21 9.78 -2.31 15.59
CA VAL A 21 10.56 -1.06 15.44
C VAL A 21 10.03 -0.09 14.38
N ALA A 22 9.07 -0.49 13.53
CA ALA A 22 8.57 0.38 12.45
C ALA A 22 7.38 1.26 12.91
N SER A 23 7.52 2.58 12.77
CA SER A 23 6.40 3.53 12.94
C SER A 23 5.21 3.15 12.04
N PRO A 24 3.95 3.35 12.48
CA PRO A 24 2.76 3.12 11.64
C PRO A 24 2.85 3.76 10.25
N PHE A 25 3.41 4.97 10.17
CA PHE A 25 3.63 5.65 8.88
C PHE A 25 4.63 4.91 7.98
N ALA A 26 5.69 4.33 8.56
CA ALA A 26 6.67 3.55 7.81
C ALA A 26 6.09 2.20 7.37
N MET A 27 5.23 1.58 8.19
CA MET A 27 4.54 0.33 7.81
C MET A 27 3.61 0.55 6.62
N GLU A 28 2.82 1.62 6.63
CA GLU A 28 1.90 1.97 5.55
C GLU A 28 2.63 2.38 4.27
N ALA A 29 3.69 3.18 4.38
CA ALA A 29 4.53 3.53 3.22
C ALA A 29 5.20 2.28 2.60
N CYS A 30 5.67 1.37 3.45
CA CYS A 30 6.25 0.10 3.01
C CYS A 30 5.18 -0.79 2.34
N ALA A 31 3.97 -0.85 2.88
CA ALA A 31 2.86 -1.59 2.27
C ALA A 31 2.51 -1.03 0.89
N CYS A 32 2.43 0.30 0.74
CA CYS A 32 2.20 0.95 -0.55
C CYS A 32 3.32 0.64 -1.56
N ALA A 33 4.60 0.69 -1.14
CA ALA A 33 5.72 0.36 -2.01
C ALA A 33 5.69 -1.11 -2.46
N GLN A 34 5.32 -2.02 -1.56
CA GLN A 34 5.13 -3.42 -1.89
C GLN A 34 3.98 -3.66 -2.87
N ALA A 35 2.87 -2.92 -2.76
CA ALA A 35 1.75 -3.00 -3.70
C ALA A 35 2.18 -2.60 -5.12
N VAL A 36 2.93 -1.50 -5.24
CA VAL A 36 3.46 -1.01 -6.52
C VAL A 36 4.43 -2.02 -7.13
N ARG A 37 5.38 -2.55 -6.35
CA ARG A 37 6.32 -3.58 -6.83
C ARG A 37 5.60 -4.86 -7.25
N LEU A 38 4.57 -5.27 -6.51
CA LEU A 38 3.77 -6.44 -6.87
C LEU A 38 3.03 -6.21 -8.19
N GLY A 39 2.43 -5.03 -8.39
CA GLY A 39 1.77 -4.68 -9.65
C GLY A 39 2.73 -4.78 -10.84
N LEU A 40 3.96 -4.29 -10.69
CA LEU A 40 4.99 -4.42 -11.73
C LEU A 40 5.35 -5.89 -11.98
N ALA A 41 5.57 -6.66 -10.92
CA ALA A 41 5.91 -8.09 -11.02
C ALA A 41 4.79 -8.92 -11.67
N MET A 42 3.53 -8.52 -11.47
CA MET A 42 2.37 -9.15 -12.12
C MET A 42 2.17 -8.70 -13.57
N GLY A 43 2.93 -7.72 -14.06
CA GLY A 43 2.79 -7.16 -15.41
C GLY A 43 1.45 -6.44 -15.64
N VAL A 44 0.77 -6.01 -14.58
CA VAL A 44 -0.51 -5.30 -14.72
C VAL A 44 -0.28 -3.87 -15.17
N LYS A 45 -1.11 -3.39 -16.08
CA LYS A 45 -0.99 -2.04 -16.66
C LYS A 45 -1.65 -0.96 -15.81
N LYS A 46 -2.60 -1.34 -14.96
CA LYS A 46 -3.42 -0.43 -14.15
C LYS A 46 -3.51 -0.96 -12.73
N ILE A 47 -3.29 -0.09 -11.75
CA ILE A 47 -3.45 -0.45 -10.33
C ILE A 47 -4.15 0.66 -9.54
N GLU A 48 -4.99 0.26 -8.59
CA GLU A 48 -5.55 1.13 -7.55
C GLU A 48 -5.02 0.65 -6.20
N THR A 49 -4.37 1.55 -5.46
CA THR A 49 -3.85 1.28 -4.11
C THR A 49 -4.68 2.03 -3.09
N GLU A 50 -5.34 1.29 -2.22
CA GLU A 50 -6.14 1.85 -1.13
C GLU A 50 -5.34 1.82 0.18
N GLY A 51 -5.36 2.92 0.93
CA GLY A 51 -4.67 3.03 2.21
C GLY A 51 -5.42 3.90 3.21
N ASP A 52 -5.19 3.65 4.50
CA ASP A 52 -5.93 4.26 5.60
C ASP A 52 -5.21 5.46 6.24
N THR A 53 -4.03 5.80 5.73
CA THR A 53 -3.20 6.87 6.26
C THR A 53 -3.09 7.98 5.23
N LEU A 54 -3.89 9.04 5.42
CA LEU A 54 -4.01 10.17 4.49
C LEU A 54 -2.66 10.76 4.11
N THR A 55 -1.78 10.99 5.09
CA THR A 55 -0.45 11.55 4.85
C THR A 55 0.39 10.70 3.90
N ILE A 56 0.30 9.38 3.98
CA ILE A 56 1.02 8.47 3.07
C ILE A 56 0.42 8.51 1.69
N ILE A 57 -0.91 8.41 1.57
CA ILE A 57 -1.61 8.51 0.28
C ILE A 57 -1.28 9.83 -0.44
N THR A 58 -1.37 10.96 0.26
CA THR A 58 -1.05 12.27 -0.31
C THR A 58 0.41 12.35 -0.76
N LYS A 59 1.36 11.77 0.01
CA LYS A 59 2.77 11.72 -0.39
C LYS A 59 3.02 10.82 -1.59
N CYS A 60 2.34 9.67 -1.66
CA CYS A 60 2.37 8.80 -2.82
C CYS A 60 1.83 9.49 -4.07
N GLN A 61 0.87 10.41 -3.95
CA GLN A 61 0.34 11.20 -5.06
C GLN A 61 1.29 12.36 -5.45
N SER A 62 2.02 12.93 -4.50
CA SER A 62 2.94 14.03 -4.72
C SER A 62 4.14 13.64 -5.59
N THR A 63 4.74 14.65 -6.23
CA THR A 63 6.04 14.59 -6.94
C THR A 63 7.18 15.20 -6.13
N ALA A 64 6.89 15.72 -4.93
CA ALA A 64 7.89 16.35 -4.08
C ALA A 64 8.88 15.30 -3.53
N ILE A 65 10.17 15.65 -3.56
CA ILE A 65 11.24 14.82 -2.99
C ILE A 65 11.14 14.89 -1.46
N GLU A 66 10.80 13.77 -0.84
CA GLU A 66 10.73 13.69 0.62
C GLU A 66 12.11 13.38 1.23
N LYS A 67 12.50 14.14 2.27
CA LYS A 67 13.80 14.04 2.98
C LYS A 67 13.79 13.11 4.21
N LEU A 68 12.66 12.49 4.55
CA LEU A 68 12.51 11.66 5.75
C LEU A 68 12.87 10.18 5.47
N LYS A 69 13.03 9.35 6.52
CA LYS A 69 13.24 7.90 6.40
C LYS A 69 12.14 7.19 5.60
N ILE A 70 10.90 7.71 5.65
CA ILE A 70 9.77 7.27 4.84
C ILE A 70 9.95 7.61 3.35
N GLY A 71 10.75 8.63 3.06
CA GLY A 71 11.02 9.12 1.72
C GLY A 71 11.70 8.10 0.81
N ALA A 72 12.39 7.09 1.35
CA ALA A 72 12.92 5.98 0.55
C ALA A 72 11.77 5.15 -0.08
N TYR A 73 10.73 4.84 0.70
CA TYR A 73 9.54 4.14 0.19
C TYR A 73 8.73 5.00 -0.77
N ILE A 74 8.55 6.29 -0.45
CA ILE A 74 7.83 7.22 -1.33
C ILE A 74 8.57 7.42 -2.66
N ARG A 75 9.90 7.52 -2.63
CA ARG A 75 10.72 7.64 -3.84
C ARG A 75 10.66 6.37 -4.68
N ASP A 76 10.70 5.21 -4.04
CA ASP A 76 10.52 3.92 -4.73
C ASP A 76 9.17 3.86 -5.44
N ILE A 77 8.08 4.26 -4.75
CA ILE A 77 6.76 4.37 -5.35
C ILE A 77 6.78 5.31 -6.54
N GLN A 78 7.27 6.54 -6.36
CA GLN A 78 7.33 7.56 -7.41
C GLN A 78 8.12 7.10 -8.64
N HIS A 79 9.27 6.45 -8.44
CA HIS A 79 10.10 5.93 -9.53
C HIS A 79 9.39 4.83 -10.32
N ASN A 80 8.68 3.94 -9.62
CA ASN A 80 7.99 2.81 -10.24
C ASN A 80 6.64 3.17 -10.87
N LYS A 81 6.10 4.38 -10.64
CA LYS A 81 4.84 4.84 -11.27
C LYS A 81 4.88 4.78 -12.79
N SER A 82 6.02 5.09 -13.40
CA SER A 82 6.19 5.13 -14.86
C SER A 82 6.05 3.76 -15.53
N GLY A 83 6.13 2.67 -14.76
CA GLY A 83 5.89 1.32 -15.26
C GLY A 83 4.40 0.98 -15.48
N PHE A 84 3.48 1.86 -15.06
CA PHE A 84 2.04 1.66 -15.23
C PHE A 84 1.47 2.62 -16.28
N GLN A 85 0.46 2.15 -17.02
CA GLN A 85 -0.36 3.05 -17.84
C GLN A 85 -1.23 3.96 -16.96
N SER A 86 -1.67 3.45 -15.81
CA SER A 86 -2.42 4.24 -14.84
C SER A 86 -2.23 3.71 -13.43
N ILE A 87 -2.06 4.61 -12.48
CA ILE A 87 -1.92 4.29 -11.06
C ILE A 87 -2.72 5.28 -10.23
N TRP A 88 -3.56 4.76 -9.34
CA TRP A 88 -4.35 5.56 -8.41
C TRP A 88 -4.01 5.20 -6.97
N PHE A 89 -3.96 6.23 -6.13
CA PHE A 89 -3.84 6.09 -4.69
C PHE A 89 -5.09 6.68 -4.05
N LYS A 90 -5.80 5.90 -3.25
CA LYS A 90 -7.08 6.28 -2.68
C LYS A 90 -7.03 6.15 -1.17
N TYR A 91 -7.41 7.23 -0.51
CA TYR A 91 -7.56 7.22 0.95
C TYR A 91 -8.92 6.63 1.30
N ILE A 92 -8.93 5.61 2.17
CA ILE A 92 -10.14 5.04 2.73
C ILE A 92 -10.09 5.14 4.24
N GLN A 93 -11.03 5.89 4.81
CA GLN A 93 -11.15 6.07 6.24
C GLN A 93 -11.36 4.70 6.93
N ARG A 94 -10.60 4.42 7.99
CA ARG A 94 -10.63 3.13 8.73
C ARG A 94 -12.04 2.62 9.08
N SER A 95 -13.01 3.52 9.28
CA SER A 95 -14.41 3.18 9.56
C SER A 95 -15.13 2.48 8.38
N ALA A 96 -14.76 2.81 7.13
CA ALA A 96 -15.22 2.13 5.92
C ALA A 96 -14.44 0.84 5.63
N ASN A 97 -13.24 0.69 6.21
CA ASN A 97 -12.35 -0.46 6.04
C ASN A 97 -12.66 -1.62 7.02
N LYS A 98 -13.89 -1.70 7.57
CA LYS A 98 -14.32 -2.78 8.49
C LYS A 98 -14.13 -4.20 7.91
N THR A 99 -14.01 -4.33 6.59
CA THR A 99 -13.76 -5.61 5.91
C THR A 99 -12.30 -6.07 6.07
N THR A 100 -11.30 -5.17 6.07
CA THR A 100 -9.88 -5.53 6.23
C THR A 100 -9.43 -5.61 7.69
N HIS A 101 -10.17 -5.01 8.63
CA HIS A 101 -9.86 -5.17 10.06
C HIS A 101 -10.15 -6.58 10.59
N LYS A 102 -11.04 -7.35 9.94
CA LYS A 102 -11.35 -8.75 10.29
C LYS A 102 -10.25 -9.75 9.97
N ILE A 103 -9.33 -9.43 9.05
CA ILE A 103 -8.20 -10.30 8.71
C ILE A 103 -7.04 -10.07 9.69
N ALA A 104 -6.78 -8.81 10.07
CA ALA A 104 -5.73 -8.48 11.04
C ALA A 104 -6.01 -9.00 12.46
N SER A 105 -7.28 -9.05 12.89
CA SER A 105 -7.65 -9.53 14.23
C SER A 105 -7.67 -11.04 14.39
N LYS A 106 -7.59 -11.82 13.30
CA LYS A 106 -7.48 -13.29 13.36
C LYS A 106 -6.04 -13.82 13.43
N SER A 107 -5.03 -12.98 13.20
CA SER A 107 -3.62 -13.37 13.38
C SER A 107 -3.10 -13.18 14.81
N LEU A 108 -3.95 -12.71 15.75
CA LEU A 108 -3.58 -12.49 17.16
C LEU A 108 -4.49 -13.27 18.12
N ARG A 109 -4.75 -14.54 17.83
CA ARG A 109 -5.19 -15.52 18.83
C ARG A 109 -4.41 -16.81 18.60
N ARG A 110 -3.36 -16.98 19.38
CA ARG A 110 -2.85 -18.30 19.76
C ARG A 110 -3.04 -18.42 21.27
#